data_AF-A0A447UG91-F1
#
_entry.id   AF-A0A447UG91-F1
#
_cell.length_a   1.000
_cell.length_b   1.000
_cell.length_c   1.000
_cell.angle_alpha   90.00
_cell.angle_beta   90.00
_cell.angle_gamma   90.00
#
_symmetry.space_group_name_H-M   'P 1'
#
loop_
_entity.id
_entity.type
_entity.pdbx_description
1 polymer ?
#
loop_
_entity_poly.entity_id
_entity_poly.type
_entity_poly.pdbx_seq_one_letter_code
_entity_poly.pdbx_strand_id
1 'polypeptide(L)'
;MHGLDLSVHIGTKLNRTHLLVGKRTFIFPCLGRTELDIQRTGRQSITVEDSMSMVHASSGKLKPASPLLRSEPAIIAGMAKATLKNSKIGWMELVADYDLIRELIEQTIPGFDNYNDRIRVPGGFRMPLPPTERVWPTSTGKAMFSVFHGVNENVTGEGENTLRLITLRSHDQYNTTIYAMDDRYRGVFGRRDIIFMNEGDMEQLGLEHGDRVDIRTALPDSDLCLEDITVVAYSIAAGSVGAYYPEANVLVPLNYIDKESGTPSYKSVPVNITLRSKEIRAL
;
A
#
# COMPACT_ATOMS: atom_id res chain seq x y z
N MET A 1 -11.48 -14.00 -4.69
CA MET A 1 -10.61 -15.15 -4.33
C MET A 1 -11.27 -16.53 -4.52
N HIS A 2 -12.59 -16.62 -4.76
CA HIS A 2 -13.30 -17.91 -4.90
C HIS A 2 -12.76 -18.87 -5.98
N GLY A 3 -12.11 -18.36 -7.03
CA GLY A 3 -11.46 -19.18 -8.05
C GLY A 3 -10.12 -19.78 -7.66
N LEU A 4 -9.53 -19.41 -6.51
CA LEU A 4 -8.23 -19.91 -6.07
C LEU A 4 -8.39 -21.25 -5.33
N ASP A 5 -7.59 -22.24 -5.72
CA ASP A 5 -7.51 -23.52 -5.02
C ASP A 5 -6.88 -23.39 -3.62
N LEU A 6 -5.94 -22.47 -3.45
CA LEU A 6 -5.21 -22.23 -2.21
C LEU A 6 -4.99 -20.72 -2.00
N SER A 7 -5.31 -20.23 -0.80
CA SER A 7 -4.95 -18.91 -0.31
C SER A 7 -4.19 -19.04 1.01
N VAL A 8 -3.06 -18.35 1.14
CA VAL A 8 -2.24 -18.36 2.36
C VAL A 8 -1.94 -16.92 2.74
N HIS A 9 -2.26 -16.56 3.98
CA HIS A 9 -2.01 -15.25 4.54
C HIS A 9 -1.03 -15.37 5.71
N ILE A 10 -0.03 -14.48 5.76
CA ILE A 10 0.81 -14.26 6.94
C ILE A 10 0.42 -12.88 7.47
N GLY A 11 0.01 -12.81 8.74
CA GLY A 11 -0.56 -11.56 9.26
C GLY A 11 -0.40 -11.41 10.76
N THR A 12 -0.20 -10.17 11.18
CA THR A 12 -0.07 -9.78 12.60
C THR A 12 -1.42 -9.51 13.26
N LYS A 13 -2.46 -9.24 12.46
CA LYS A 13 -3.85 -9.07 12.87
C LYS A 13 -4.80 -9.54 11.78
N LEU A 14 -6.04 -9.84 12.15
CA LEU A 14 -7.08 -10.11 11.17
C LEU A 14 -7.47 -8.82 10.41
N ASN A 15 -7.73 -8.94 9.12
CA ASN A 15 -8.19 -7.85 8.26
C ASN A 15 -9.22 -8.37 7.24
N ARG A 16 -9.84 -7.45 6.48
CA ARG A 16 -10.91 -7.76 5.52
C ARG A 16 -10.51 -8.80 4.47
N THR A 17 -9.25 -8.82 4.05
CA THR A 17 -8.77 -9.80 3.05
C THR A 17 -8.88 -11.23 3.57
N HIS A 18 -8.78 -11.47 4.88
CA HIS A 18 -8.93 -12.80 5.46
C HIS A 18 -10.37 -13.34 5.38
N LEU A 19 -11.36 -12.50 5.07
CA LEU A 19 -12.73 -12.93 4.80
C LEU A 19 -12.89 -13.41 3.34
N LEU A 20 -11.95 -13.07 2.46
CA LEU A 20 -11.96 -13.48 1.06
C LEU A 20 -11.30 -14.85 0.93
N VAL A 21 -12.08 -15.91 1.13
CA VAL A 21 -11.56 -17.28 1.14
C VAL A 21 -11.44 -17.89 -0.27
N GLY A 22 -10.36 -18.65 -0.49
CA GLY A 22 -10.25 -19.64 -1.57
C GLY A 22 -10.75 -21.01 -1.12
N LYS A 23 -10.65 -22.05 -1.96
CA LYS A 23 -11.10 -23.42 -1.61
C LYS A 23 -10.41 -23.96 -0.36
N ARG A 24 -9.10 -23.70 -0.23
CA ARG A 24 -8.32 -23.93 0.98
C ARG A 24 -7.71 -22.60 1.41
N THR A 25 -7.99 -22.16 2.62
CA THR A 25 -7.48 -20.89 3.13
C THR A 25 -6.76 -21.13 4.45
N PHE A 26 -5.50 -20.69 4.52
CA PHE A 26 -4.69 -20.74 5.73
C PHE A 26 -4.31 -19.33 6.15
N ILE A 27 -4.32 -19.09 7.46
CA ILE A 27 -3.83 -17.85 8.07
C ILE A 27 -2.75 -18.27 9.07
N PHE A 28 -1.54 -17.75 8.88
CA PHE A 28 -0.42 -17.92 9.79
C PHE A 28 -0.21 -16.62 10.58
N PRO A 29 -0.58 -16.59 11.86
CA PRO A 29 -0.25 -15.46 12.73
C PRO A 29 1.27 -15.33 12.85
N CYS A 30 1.79 -14.13 12.59
CA CYS A 30 3.21 -13.85 12.72
C CYS A 30 3.48 -12.82 13.83
N LEU A 31 4.75 -12.76 14.26
CA LEU A 31 5.23 -11.70 15.13
C LEU A 31 5.06 -10.34 14.44
N GLY A 32 4.47 -9.39 15.16
CA GLY A 32 4.49 -7.99 14.84
C GLY A 32 5.89 -7.40 14.97
N ARG A 33 6.15 -6.35 14.20
CA ARG A 33 7.45 -5.65 14.17
C ARG A 33 7.92 -5.13 15.54
N THR A 34 6.99 -4.90 16.47
CA THR A 34 7.27 -4.41 17.82
C THR A 34 7.58 -5.53 18.81
N GLU A 35 7.33 -6.79 18.46
CA GLU A 35 7.54 -7.96 19.31
C GLU A 35 8.98 -8.49 19.16
N LEU A 36 9.51 -9.05 20.25
CA LEU A 36 10.82 -9.67 20.29
C LEU A 36 10.80 -10.96 19.48
N ASP A 37 11.77 -11.08 18.57
CA ASP A 37 12.09 -12.35 17.94
C ASP A 37 13.34 -12.95 18.60
N ILE A 38 13.17 -14.09 19.27
CA ILE A 38 14.24 -14.84 19.93
C ILE A 38 14.42 -16.17 19.19
N GLN A 39 15.58 -16.34 18.59
CA GLN A 39 15.99 -17.56 17.88
C GLN A 39 17.17 -18.22 18.61
N ARG A 40 17.73 -19.28 18.02
CA ARG A 40 18.80 -20.06 18.65
C ARG A 40 20.02 -19.22 19.00
N THR A 41 20.43 -18.28 18.14
CA THR A 41 21.57 -17.38 18.42
C THR A 41 21.20 -16.16 19.28
N GLY A 42 19.96 -16.10 19.76
CA GLY A 42 19.45 -15.03 20.61
C GLY A 42 18.51 -14.10 19.86
N ARG A 43 18.46 -12.84 20.30
CA ARG A 43 17.57 -11.83 19.74
C ARG A 43 17.95 -11.50 18.30
N GLN A 44 16.96 -11.58 17.41
CA GLN A 44 17.15 -11.25 16.00
C GLN A 44 16.60 -9.85 15.66
N SER A 45 17.05 -9.34 14.51
CA SER A 45 16.55 -8.11 13.90
C SER A 45 16.41 -8.29 12.40
N ILE A 46 15.28 -7.86 11.86
CA ILE A 46 15.16 -7.66 10.41
C ILE A 46 15.88 -6.37 10.01
N THR A 47 16.13 -6.20 8.73
CA THR A 47 16.71 -4.98 8.14
C THR A 47 15.71 -4.34 7.21
N VAL A 48 15.63 -3.01 7.23
CA VAL A 48 14.73 -2.24 6.36
C VAL A 48 15.49 -1.12 5.67
N GLU A 49 15.07 -0.77 4.47
CA GLU A 49 15.51 0.44 3.76
C GLU A 49 14.47 1.54 3.94
N ASP A 50 14.90 2.77 4.25
CA ASP A 50 14.03 3.94 4.31
C ASP A 50 14.09 4.80 3.02
N SER A 51 13.27 5.85 2.97
CA SER A 51 13.18 6.74 1.80
C SER A 51 14.46 7.53 1.49
N MET A 52 15.47 7.47 2.36
CA MET A 52 16.77 8.10 2.17
C MET A 52 17.85 7.09 1.74
N SER A 53 17.41 5.87 1.41
CA SER A 53 18.26 4.72 1.07
C SER A 53 19.14 4.26 2.22
N MET A 54 18.71 4.44 3.47
CA MET A 54 19.41 3.92 4.64
C MET A 54 18.86 2.54 5.00
N VAL A 55 19.74 1.53 4.94
CA VAL A 55 19.49 0.19 5.45
C VAL A 55 19.88 0.12 6.91
N HIS A 56 18.93 -0.18 7.80
CA HIS A 56 19.16 -0.24 9.24
C HIS A 56 18.41 -1.40 9.90
N ALA A 57 18.93 -1.87 11.04
CA ALA A 57 18.29 -2.91 11.83
C ALA A 57 16.99 -2.40 12.46
N SER A 58 15.97 -3.25 12.42
CA SER A 58 14.69 -3.04 13.08
C SER A 58 14.37 -4.26 13.94
N SER A 59 14.19 -4.04 15.24
CA SER A 59 13.93 -5.11 16.21
C SER A 59 12.94 -4.65 17.26
N GLY A 60 11.89 -5.45 17.45
CA GLY A 60 10.89 -5.24 18.49
C GLY A 60 11.46 -5.41 19.90
N LYS A 61 10.75 -4.89 20.90
CA LYS A 61 11.14 -4.97 22.33
C LYS A 61 10.02 -5.54 23.21
N LEU A 62 8.80 -5.64 22.68
CA LEU A 62 7.66 -6.15 23.42
C LEU A 62 7.70 -7.66 23.49
N LYS A 63 7.16 -8.23 24.57
CA LYS A 63 6.95 -9.68 24.65
C LYS A 63 5.93 -10.09 23.59
N PRO A 64 6.14 -11.20 22.87
CA PRO A 64 5.15 -11.73 21.95
C PRO A 64 3.79 -11.95 22.63
N ALA A 65 2.70 -11.61 21.94
CA ALA A 65 1.34 -11.73 22.43
C ALA A 65 0.94 -13.19 22.70
N SER A 66 1.59 -14.15 22.03
CA SER A 66 1.43 -15.57 22.27
C SER A 66 2.74 -16.34 22.03
N PRO A 67 3.05 -17.38 22.82
CA PRO A 67 4.23 -18.24 22.60
C PRO A 67 4.12 -19.09 21.32
N LEU A 68 2.94 -19.15 20.69
CA LEU A 68 2.71 -19.86 19.44
C LEU A 68 3.06 -19.02 18.20
N LEU A 69 3.25 -17.71 18.35
CA LEU A 69 3.66 -16.86 17.25
C LEU A 69 5.04 -17.27 16.74
N ARG A 70 5.25 -17.08 15.44
CA ARG A 70 6.50 -17.32 14.73
C ARG A 70 6.84 -16.09 13.91
N SER A 71 8.13 -15.82 13.71
CA SER A 71 8.54 -14.76 12.78
C SER A 71 8.27 -15.15 11.33
N GLU A 72 8.19 -14.16 10.45
CA GLU A 72 7.95 -14.40 9.02
C GLU A 72 9.02 -15.33 8.41
N PRO A 73 10.33 -15.16 8.68
CA PRO A 73 11.34 -16.11 8.23
C PRO A 73 11.10 -17.53 8.74
N ALA A 74 10.68 -17.70 10.01
CA ALA A 74 10.37 -19.02 10.56
C ALA A 74 9.16 -19.69 9.89
N ILE A 75 8.12 -18.92 9.56
CA ILE A 75 6.94 -19.43 8.84
C ILE A 75 7.32 -19.84 7.41
N ILE A 76 8.02 -18.97 6.69
CA ILE A 76 8.45 -19.20 5.30
C ILE A 76 9.38 -20.42 5.23
N ALA A 77 10.42 -20.45 6.07
CA ALA A 77 11.36 -21.57 6.15
C ALA A 77 10.70 -22.88 6.58
N GLY A 78 9.71 -22.82 7.49
CA GLY A 78 8.91 -23.98 7.90
C GLY A 78 8.13 -24.58 6.72
N MET A 79 7.48 -23.73 5.92
CA MET A 79 6.79 -24.16 4.70
C MET A 79 7.77 -24.73 3.66
N ALA A 80 8.91 -24.06 3.46
CA ALA A 80 9.95 -24.52 2.54
C ALA A 80 10.52 -25.88 2.95
N LYS A 81 10.82 -26.08 4.23
CA LYS A 81 11.27 -27.38 4.77
C LYS A 81 10.23 -28.49 4.56
N ALA A 82 8.94 -28.16 4.72
CA ALA A 82 7.87 -29.14 4.57
C ALA A 82 7.61 -29.55 3.10
N THR A 83 7.83 -28.63 2.15
CA THR A 83 7.41 -28.81 0.75
C THR A 83 8.57 -29.02 -0.22
N LEU A 84 9.74 -28.40 0.01
CA LEU A 84 10.91 -28.45 -0.86
C LEU A 84 11.92 -29.51 -0.38
N LYS A 85 11.53 -30.79 -0.45
CA LYS A 85 12.31 -31.93 0.11
C LYS A 85 13.75 -32.06 -0.43
N ASN A 86 14.00 -31.56 -1.64
CA ASN A 86 15.31 -31.63 -2.30
C ASN A 86 16.08 -30.30 -2.24
N SER A 87 15.64 -29.34 -1.43
CA SER A 87 16.32 -28.05 -1.27
C SER A 87 17.69 -28.26 -0.62
N LYS A 88 18.72 -27.61 -1.16
CA LYS A 88 20.07 -27.57 -0.58
C LYS A 88 20.24 -26.46 0.46
N ILE A 89 19.22 -25.63 0.66
CA ILE A 89 19.27 -24.50 1.59
C ILE A 89 19.03 -25.01 3.01
N GLY A 90 19.91 -24.65 3.93
CA GLY A 90 19.76 -24.86 5.37
C GLY A 90 18.67 -23.96 5.96
N TRP A 91 17.40 -24.15 5.56
CA TRP A 91 16.29 -23.25 5.92
C TRP A 91 16.17 -22.99 7.42
N MET A 92 16.38 -24.02 8.25
CA MET A 92 16.30 -23.86 9.70
C MET A 92 17.55 -23.22 10.31
N GLU A 93 18.69 -23.26 9.61
CA GLU A 93 19.90 -22.55 10.02
C GLU A 93 19.73 -21.05 9.78
N LEU A 94 19.14 -20.66 8.65
CA LEU A 94 18.77 -19.27 8.35
C LEU A 94 17.77 -18.68 9.37
N VAL A 95 16.84 -19.50 9.86
CA VAL A 95 15.94 -19.09 10.95
C VAL A 95 16.67 -18.96 12.27
N ALA A 96 17.63 -19.85 12.53
CA ALA A 96 18.37 -19.86 13.76
C ALA A 96 19.29 -18.65 13.92
N ASP A 97 19.74 -18.06 12.81
CA ASP A 97 20.65 -16.92 12.75
C ASP A 97 20.43 -16.04 11.50
N TYR A 98 19.96 -14.80 11.69
CA TYR A 98 19.68 -13.87 10.59
C TYR A 98 20.95 -13.25 10.00
N ASP A 99 22.12 -13.41 10.65
CA ASP A 99 23.40 -13.04 10.04
C ASP A 99 23.62 -13.85 8.75
N LEU A 100 23.20 -15.13 8.72
CA LEU A 100 23.34 -16.00 7.55
C LEU A 100 22.43 -15.56 6.38
N ILE A 101 21.25 -15.02 6.67
CA ILE A 101 20.37 -14.46 5.63
C ILE A 101 21.05 -13.24 5.00
N ARG A 102 21.67 -12.39 5.81
CA ARG A 102 22.40 -11.21 5.35
C ARG A 102 23.66 -11.57 4.58
N GLU A 103 24.37 -12.63 4.95
CA GLU A 103 25.50 -13.17 4.17
C GLU A 103 25.06 -13.64 2.78
N LEU A 104 23.91 -14.29 2.66
CA LEU A 104 23.36 -14.66 1.35
C LEU A 104 22.97 -13.43 0.52
N ILE A 105 22.41 -12.40 1.15
CA ILE A 105 22.11 -11.12 0.48
C ILE A 105 23.40 -10.46 0.00
N GLU A 106 24.43 -10.38 0.84
CA GLU A 106 25.73 -9.80 0.50
C GLU A 106 26.39 -10.51 -0.70
N GLN A 107 26.28 -11.84 -0.77
CA GLN A 107 26.82 -12.62 -1.90
C GLN A 107 26.07 -12.40 -3.22
N THR A 108 24.84 -11.88 -3.18
CA THR A 108 23.93 -11.89 -4.35
C THR A 108 23.48 -10.50 -4.80
N ILE A 109 23.48 -9.51 -3.92
CA ILE A 109 22.98 -8.17 -4.19
C ILE A 109 24.11 -7.14 -4.01
N PRO A 110 24.53 -6.46 -5.09
CA PRO A 110 25.55 -5.41 -5.00
C PRO A 110 25.16 -4.28 -4.02
N GLY A 111 26.16 -3.71 -3.33
CA GLY A 111 26.00 -2.61 -2.38
C GLY A 111 25.78 -3.05 -0.92
N PHE A 112 25.59 -4.35 -0.69
CA PHE A 112 25.45 -4.95 0.64
C PHE A 112 26.80 -5.45 1.24
N ASP A 113 27.94 -5.02 0.70
CA ASP A 113 29.26 -5.44 1.19
C ASP A 113 29.42 -5.21 2.70
N ASN A 114 29.99 -6.18 3.41
CA ASN A 114 30.14 -6.22 4.86
C ASN A 114 28.81 -5.97 5.60
N TYR A 115 27.72 -6.61 5.15
CA TYR A 115 26.35 -6.31 5.62
C TYR A 115 26.27 -6.41 7.15
N ASN A 116 26.70 -7.56 7.69
CA ASN A 116 26.59 -7.83 9.11
C ASN A 116 27.35 -6.83 9.97
N ASP A 117 28.53 -6.38 9.54
CA ASP A 117 29.31 -5.39 10.29
C ASP A 117 28.66 -4.01 10.22
N ARG A 118 28.21 -3.60 9.02
CA ARG A 118 27.61 -2.29 8.80
C ARG A 118 26.28 -2.13 9.53
N ILE A 119 25.47 -3.19 9.64
CA ILE A 119 24.16 -3.10 10.30
C ILE A 119 24.26 -3.05 11.84
N ARG A 120 25.40 -3.49 12.40
CA ARG A 120 25.68 -3.38 13.84
C ARG A 120 26.04 -1.95 14.25
N VAL A 121 26.45 -1.11 13.30
CA VAL A 121 26.67 0.32 13.55
C VAL A 121 25.30 1.02 13.68
N PRO A 122 25.06 1.83 14.73
CA PRO A 122 23.83 2.60 14.84
C PRO A 122 23.54 3.45 13.60
N GLY A 123 22.32 3.33 13.06
CA GLY A 123 21.93 3.97 11.80
C GLY A 123 22.22 3.13 10.55
N GLY A 124 22.95 2.03 10.68
CA GLY A 124 23.25 1.10 9.60
C GLY A 124 24.10 1.75 8.50
N PHE A 125 23.68 1.59 7.25
CA PHE A 125 24.43 2.10 6.10
C PHE A 125 23.54 2.59 4.97
N ARG A 126 24.09 3.47 4.14
CA ARG A 126 23.42 3.97 2.94
C ARG A 126 23.68 3.06 1.75
N MET A 127 22.66 2.74 0.97
CA MET A 127 22.82 2.09 -0.33
C MET A 127 23.47 3.06 -1.33
N PRO A 128 24.25 2.56 -2.29
CA PRO A 128 24.81 3.39 -3.35
C PRO A 128 23.70 4.11 -4.13
N LEU A 129 23.89 5.40 -4.38
CA LEU A 129 23.01 6.22 -5.22
C LEU A 129 23.83 6.83 -6.36
N PRO A 130 24.19 6.04 -7.40
CA PRO A 130 25.12 6.46 -8.46
C PRO A 130 24.83 7.85 -9.07
N PRO A 131 23.55 8.26 -9.29
CA PRO A 131 23.25 9.59 -9.82
C PRO A 131 23.75 10.76 -8.96
N THR A 132 23.90 10.60 -7.63
CA THR A 132 24.44 11.67 -6.75
C THR A 132 25.92 11.93 -7.00
N GLU A 133 26.61 10.96 -7.61
CA GLU A 133 28.03 11.04 -7.98
C GLU A 133 28.21 11.20 -9.50
N ARG A 134 27.13 11.48 -10.24
CA ARG A 134 27.13 11.56 -11.70
C ARG A 134 27.61 10.27 -12.38
N VAL A 135 27.25 9.13 -11.78
CA VAL A 135 27.44 7.82 -12.39
C VAL A 135 26.07 7.32 -12.88
N TRP A 136 25.98 7.02 -14.18
CA TRP A 136 24.76 6.49 -14.79
C TRP A 136 24.99 5.04 -15.23
N PRO A 137 24.33 4.06 -14.60
CA PRO A 137 24.42 2.65 -15.00
C PRO A 137 23.56 2.38 -16.25
N THR A 138 23.80 3.15 -17.31
CA THR A 138 23.13 3.04 -18.61
C THR A 138 24.12 2.52 -19.64
N SER A 139 23.62 2.02 -20.77
CA SER A 139 24.49 1.50 -21.86
C SER A 139 25.44 2.55 -22.44
N THR A 140 25.15 3.84 -22.27
CA THR A 140 25.98 4.95 -22.75
C THR A 140 26.87 5.54 -21.66
N GLY A 141 26.70 5.13 -20.40
CA GLY A 141 27.35 5.75 -19.23
C GLY A 141 26.89 7.17 -18.93
N LYS A 142 25.79 7.63 -19.54
CA LYS A 142 25.24 9.00 -19.41
C LYS A 142 23.76 8.99 -19.04
N ALA A 143 23.26 10.14 -18.58
CA ALA A 143 21.83 10.37 -18.42
C ALA A 143 21.10 10.17 -19.76
N MET A 144 19.99 9.43 -19.74
CA MET A 144 19.16 9.17 -20.90
C MET A 144 17.96 10.12 -20.88
N PHE A 145 17.74 10.82 -21.99
CA PHE A 145 16.59 11.71 -22.17
C PHE A 145 15.54 11.00 -23.04
N SER A 146 14.31 10.96 -22.55
CA SER A 146 13.16 10.43 -23.28
C SER A 146 12.22 11.59 -23.62
N VAL A 147 11.68 11.56 -24.83
CA VAL A 147 10.64 12.53 -25.22
C VAL A 147 9.33 12.08 -24.60
N PHE A 148 8.75 12.93 -23.77
CA PHE A 148 7.40 12.72 -23.26
C PHE A 148 6.38 13.21 -24.29
N HIS A 149 5.48 12.34 -24.71
CA HIS A 149 4.59 12.60 -25.86
C HIS A 149 3.45 13.59 -25.55
N GLY A 150 3.16 13.85 -24.28
CA GLY A 150 2.21 14.88 -23.86
C GLY A 150 1.57 14.57 -22.52
N VAL A 151 1.00 15.58 -21.88
CA VAL A 151 0.37 15.48 -20.54
C VAL A 151 -1.06 14.91 -20.56
N ASN A 152 -1.62 14.63 -21.74
CA ASN A 152 -2.97 14.14 -21.94
C ASN A 152 -3.01 12.60 -22.01
N GLU A 153 -2.54 11.94 -20.97
CA GLU A 153 -2.49 10.46 -20.91
C GLU A 153 -3.76 9.84 -20.30
N ASN A 154 -4.55 10.67 -19.62
CA ASN A 154 -5.75 10.19 -18.94
C ASN A 154 -6.91 10.00 -19.93
N VAL A 155 -7.52 8.82 -19.91
CA VAL A 155 -8.82 8.56 -20.55
C VAL A 155 -9.82 9.58 -20.01
N THR A 156 -10.45 10.39 -20.88
CA THR A 156 -11.42 11.44 -20.50
C THR A 156 -12.54 10.90 -19.62
N GLY A 157 -13.00 9.69 -19.93
CA GLY A 157 -14.18 9.05 -19.35
C GLY A 157 -15.42 9.29 -20.20
N GLU A 158 -16.52 8.61 -19.84
CA GLU A 158 -17.83 8.73 -20.50
C GLU A 158 -18.81 9.53 -19.62
N GLY A 159 -19.64 10.36 -20.24
CA GLY A 159 -20.67 11.16 -19.57
C GLY A 159 -20.43 12.67 -19.67
N GLU A 160 -21.46 13.43 -19.30
CA GLU A 160 -21.35 14.88 -19.14
C GLU A 160 -20.75 15.20 -17.77
N ASN A 161 -19.84 16.18 -17.70
CA ASN A 161 -19.23 16.67 -16.46
C ASN A 161 -18.42 15.61 -15.67
N THR A 162 -17.71 14.69 -16.36
CA THR A 162 -16.80 13.74 -15.71
C THR A 162 -15.72 14.44 -14.89
N LEU A 163 -15.54 14.00 -13.64
CA LEU A 163 -14.56 14.54 -12.70
C LEU A 163 -13.40 13.56 -12.47
N ARG A 164 -12.29 14.05 -11.91
CA ARG A 164 -11.11 13.24 -11.57
C ARG A 164 -11.05 12.94 -10.08
N LEU A 165 -11.22 11.67 -9.74
CA LEU A 165 -11.10 11.17 -8.39
C LEU A 165 -9.64 10.97 -7.97
N ILE A 166 -9.31 11.57 -6.83
CA ILE A 166 -8.09 11.34 -6.08
C ILE A 166 -8.45 10.63 -4.79
N THR A 167 -7.87 9.45 -4.56
CA THR A 167 -7.99 8.79 -3.25
C THR A 167 -7.00 9.39 -2.26
N LEU A 168 -7.42 9.62 -1.01
CA LEU A 168 -6.66 10.33 0.00
C LEU A 168 -6.53 9.51 1.29
N ARG A 169 -5.49 9.74 2.08
CA ARG A 169 -5.39 9.22 3.45
C ARG A 169 -5.65 10.38 4.43
N SER A 170 -6.36 10.10 5.52
CA SER A 170 -6.53 11.08 6.60
C SER A 170 -5.27 11.20 7.45
N HIS A 171 -5.24 12.21 8.31
CA HIS A 171 -4.22 12.37 9.34
C HIS A 171 -4.06 11.12 10.23
N ASP A 172 -5.16 10.61 10.81
CA ASP A 172 -5.14 9.46 11.74
C ASP A 172 -5.26 8.11 11.03
N GLN A 173 -4.40 7.91 10.05
CA GLN A 173 -4.40 6.72 9.22
C GLN A 173 -2.99 6.38 8.74
N TYR A 174 -2.68 5.08 8.67
CA TYR A 174 -1.51 4.59 7.97
C TYR A 174 -1.92 3.48 6.99
N ASN A 175 -1.87 3.80 5.69
CA ASN A 175 -2.36 2.92 4.62
C ASN A 175 -3.77 2.41 4.92
N THR A 176 -3.98 1.09 5.03
CA THR A 176 -5.31 0.51 5.31
C THR A 176 -5.68 0.51 6.79
N THR A 177 -4.75 0.86 7.69
CA THR A 177 -5.04 0.94 9.12
C THR A 177 -5.56 2.32 9.46
N ILE A 178 -6.85 2.37 9.82
CA ILE A 178 -7.54 3.56 10.30
C ILE A 178 -7.40 3.57 11.83
N TYR A 179 -6.86 4.64 12.40
CA TYR A 179 -6.70 4.79 13.85
C TYR A 179 -7.86 5.58 14.47
N ALA A 180 -8.40 6.55 13.72
CA ALA A 180 -9.58 7.31 14.09
C ALA A 180 -10.39 7.68 12.84
N MET A 181 -11.65 8.06 13.06
CA MET A 181 -12.55 8.52 11.99
C MET A 181 -12.37 10.01 11.66
N ASP A 182 -11.43 10.69 12.31
CA ASP A 182 -11.22 12.12 12.15
C ASP A 182 -10.12 12.42 11.12
N ASP A 183 -10.28 13.54 10.42
CA ASP A 183 -9.27 14.19 9.60
C ASP A 183 -9.18 15.67 9.97
N ARG A 184 -8.35 15.93 10.99
CA ARG A 184 -8.13 17.27 11.55
C ARG A 184 -7.63 18.27 10.51
N TYR A 185 -6.92 17.81 9.48
CA TYR A 185 -6.41 18.69 8.42
C TYR A 185 -7.49 19.16 7.44
N ARG A 186 -8.63 18.44 7.38
CA ARG A 186 -9.74 18.75 6.47
C ARG A 186 -11.02 19.13 7.19
N GLY A 187 -10.99 19.21 8.52
CA GLY A 187 -12.15 19.57 9.35
C GLY A 187 -13.25 18.50 9.35
N VAL A 188 -12.90 17.23 9.13
CA VAL A 188 -13.84 16.12 9.11
C VAL A 188 -13.72 15.32 10.40
N PHE A 189 -14.84 15.03 11.05
CA PHE A 189 -14.88 14.37 12.35
C PHE A 189 -15.92 13.26 12.36
N GLY A 190 -15.62 12.14 13.02
CA GLY A 190 -16.55 11.02 13.21
C GLY A 190 -16.84 10.17 11.97
N ARG A 191 -16.39 10.58 10.78
CA ARG A 191 -16.80 9.95 9.52
C ARG A 191 -15.79 10.04 8.39
N ARG A 192 -15.97 9.16 7.41
CA ARG A 192 -15.08 9.02 6.23
C ARG A 192 -15.82 8.71 4.93
N ASP A 193 -17.15 8.57 5.00
CA ASP A 193 -18.05 8.35 3.87
C ASP A 193 -18.35 9.66 3.13
N ILE A 194 -17.29 10.35 2.69
CA ILE A 194 -17.38 11.68 2.12
C ILE A 194 -16.67 11.81 0.77
N ILE A 195 -17.10 12.79 -0.02
CA ILE A 195 -16.42 13.27 -1.22
C ILE A 195 -16.21 14.78 -1.12
N PHE A 196 -14.95 15.19 -1.21
CA PHE A 196 -14.55 16.58 -1.30
C PHE A 196 -14.77 17.09 -2.72
N MET A 197 -15.51 18.17 -2.86
CA MET A 197 -15.86 18.75 -4.16
C MET A 197 -15.65 20.26 -4.17
N ASN A 198 -15.27 20.78 -5.34
CA ASN A 198 -15.24 22.22 -5.59
C ASN A 198 -16.67 22.76 -5.67
N GLU A 199 -16.92 23.94 -5.10
CA GLU A 199 -18.26 24.56 -5.09
C GLU A 199 -18.82 24.84 -6.50
N GLY A 200 -17.97 25.20 -7.46
CA GLY A 200 -18.40 25.42 -8.85
C GLY A 200 -18.78 24.13 -9.57
N ASP A 201 -18.07 23.03 -9.31
CA ASP A 201 -18.46 21.71 -9.84
C ASP A 201 -19.76 21.22 -9.18
N MET A 202 -19.96 21.52 -7.90
CA MET A 202 -21.21 21.23 -7.20
C MET A 202 -22.38 21.99 -7.80
N GLU A 203 -22.23 23.30 -8.06
CA GLU A 203 -23.25 24.13 -8.70
C GLU A 203 -23.63 23.60 -10.09
N GLN A 204 -22.64 23.24 -10.92
CA GLN A 204 -22.86 22.65 -12.24
C GLN A 204 -23.64 21.34 -12.18
N LEU A 205 -23.47 20.57 -11.10
CA LEU A 205 -24.16 19.30 -10.86
C LEU A 205 -25.46 19.44 -10.04
N GLY A 206 -25.83 20.65 -9.62
CA GLY A 206 -27.00 20.89 -8.76
C GLY A 206 -26.89 20.28 -7.36
N LEU A 207 -25.66 20.12 -6.87
CA LEU A 207 -25.33 19.53 -5.57
C LEU A 207 -25.06 20.61 -4.51
N GLU A 208 -25.37 20.29 -3.27
CA GLU A 208 -25.12 21.15 -2.11
C GLU A 208 -24.26 20.42 -1.08
N HIS A 209 -23.62 21.18 -0.19
CA HIS A 209 -22.89 20.59 0.94
C HIS A 209 -23.85 19.76 1.80
N GLY A 210 -23.48 18.52 2.11
CA GLY A 210 -24.29 17.61 2.91
C GLY A 210 -25.13 16.62 2.09
N ASP A 211 -25.32 16.87 0.79
CA ASP A 211 -26.04 15.96 -0.12
C ASP A 211 -25.44 14.55 -0.11
N ARG A 212 -26.28 13.55 -0.33
CA ARG A 212 -25.87 12.15 -0.51
C ARG A 212 -25.80 11.85 -2.00
N VAL A 213 -24.68 11.27 -2.42
CA VAL A 213 -24.40 10.94 -3.81
C VAL A 213 -23.97 9.49 -4.00
N ASP A 214 -24.15 9.02 -5.22
CA ASP A 214 -23.48 7.86 -5.79
C ASP A 214 -22.33 8.32 -6.66
N ILE A 215 -21.21 7.62 -6.57
CA ILE A 215 -20.04 7.85 -7.39
C ILE A 215 -19.84 6.61 -8.25
N ARG A 216 -19.78 6.80 -9.56
CA ARG A 216 -19.53 5.71 -10.52
C ARG A 216 -18.27 5.96 -11.29
N THR A 217 -17.51 4.91 -11.56
CA THR A 217 -16.35 5.01 -12.45
C THR A 217 -16.84 5.31 -13.87
N ALA A 218 -16.30 6.36 -14.49
CA ALA A 218 -16.67 6.82 -15.82
C ALA A 218 -15.81 6.18 -16.92
N LEU A 219 -15.33 4.96 -16.72
CA LEU A 219 -14.59 4.22 -17.74
C LEU A 219 -15.56 3.34 -18.53
N PRO A 220 -15.28 3.10 -19.83
CA PRO A 220 -16.09 2.20 -20.64
C PRO A 220 -16.22 0.82 -19.97
N ASP A 221 -17.43 0.25 -20.03
CA ASP A 221 -17.75 -1.07 -19.49
C ASP A 221 -17.48 -1.25 -17.98
N SER A 222 -17.47 -0.15 -17.20
CA SER A 222 -17.29 -0.20 -15.75
C SER A 222 -18.61 -0.03 -14.99
N ASP A 223 -18.97 -1.04 -14.20
CA ASP A 223 -20.12 -1.00 -13.28
C ASP A 223 -19.72 -0.66 -11.83
N LEU A 224 -18.48 -0.18 -11.63
CA LEU A 224 -17.97 0.10 -10.29
C LEU A 224 -18.64 1.35 -9.70
N CYS A 225 -19.21 1.17 -8.51
CA CYS A 225 -19.97 2.20 -7.80
C CYS A 225 -19.55 2.24 -6.33
N LEU A 226 -19.42 3.46 -5.80
CA LEU A 226 -19.36 3.72 -4.37
C LEU A 226 -20.63 4.48 -3.99
N GLU A 227 -21.38 3.84 -3.12
CA GLU A 227 -22.71 4.28 -2.77
C GLU A 227 -22.74 5.03 -1.44
N ASP A 228 -23.70 5.94 -1.36
CA ASP A 228 -24.16 6.64 -0.16
C ASP A 228 -23.02 7.43 0.50
N ILE A 229 -22.52 8.43 -0.22
CA ILE A 229 -21.40 9.29 0.17
C ILE A 229 -21.87 10.74 0.35
N THR A 230 -21.43 11.41 1.41
CA THR A 230 -21.77 12.82 1.67
C THR A 230 -20.84 13.77 0.92
N VAL A 231 -21.42 14.74 0.21
CA VAL A 231 -20.70 15.83 -0.44
C VAL A 231 -20.21 16.82 0.62
N VAL A 232 -18.93 17.14 0.56
CA VAL A 232 -18.28 18.16 1.40
C VAL A 232 -17.65 19.19 0.47
N ALA A 233 -18.21 20.40 0.47
CA ALA A 233 -17.59 21.56 -0.17
C ALA A 233 -16.16 21.75 0.36
N TYR A 234 -15.19 21.82 -0.54
CA TYR A 234 -13.78 21.91 -0.22
C TYR A 234 -13.02 22.69 -1.28
N SER A 235 -11.95 23.37 -0.87
CA SER A 235 -11.06 24.08 -1.79
C SER A 235 -10.13 23.10 -2.52
N ILE A 236 -10.73 22.29 -3.41
CA ILE A 236 -10.05 21.43 -4.36
C ILE A 236 -10.15 22.06 -5.76
N ALA A 237 -9.21 21.74 -6.65
CA ALA A 237 -9.23 22.23 -8.02
C ALA A 237 -10.51 21.77 -8.75
N ALA A 238 -11.12 22.68 -9.52
CA ALA A 238 -12.27 22.35 -10.35
C ALA A 238 -11.97 21.18 -11.30
N GLY A 239 -12.97 20.35 -11.58
CA GLY A 239 -12.83 19.10 -12.32
C GLY A 239 -12.22 17.95 -11.49
N SER A 240 -11.94 18.15 -10.19
CA SER A 240 -11.32 17.15 -9.32
C SER A 240 -12.13 16.92 -8.05
N VAL A 241 -12.12 15.67 -7.58
CA VAL A 241 -12.80 15.26 -6.35
C VAL A 241 -11.90 14.39 -5.49
N GLY A 242 -12.06 14.47 -4.18
CA GLY A 242 -11.27 13.71 -3.21
C GLY A 242 -12.13 12.77 -2.39
N ALA A 243 -11.76 11.50 -2.27
CA ALA A 243 -12.41 10.58 -1.34
C ALA A 243 -11.38 9.75 -0.59
N TYR A 244 -11.75 9.21 0.58
CA TYR A 244 -10.80 8.49 1.40
C TYR A 244 -10.49 7.08 0.87
N TYR A 245 -9.22 6.70 0.98
CA TYR A 245 -8.73 5.33 0.94
C TYR A 245 -8.90 4.71 2.33
N PRO A 246 -9.31 3.43 2.46
CA PRO A 246 -9.57 2.47 1.39
C PRO A 246 -11.01 2.50 0.85
N GLU A 247 -11.89 3.35 1.38
CA GLU A 247 -13.32 3.38 1.05
C GLU A 247 -13.56 3.51 -0.46
N ALA A 248 -12.86 4.44 -1.12
CA ALA A 248 -12.96 4.71 -2.55
C ALA A 248 -12.18 3.76 -3.45
N ASN A 249 -11.49 2.74 -2.92
CA ASN A 249 -10.78 1.76 -3.76
C ASN A 249 -11.71 0.97 -4.68
N VAL A 250 -12.98 0.83 -4.30
CA VAL A 250 -13.98 0.15 -5.13
C VAL A 250 -14.16 0.82 -6.50
N LEU A 251 -13.84 2.11 -6.61
CA LEU A 251 -13.94 2.90 -7.84
C LEU A 251 -12.73 2.75 -8.76
N VAL A 252 -11.67 2.07 -8.34
CA VAL A 252 -10.42 1.96 -9.10
C VAL A 252 -10.40 0.62 -9.84
N PRO A 253 -10.62 0.59 -11.17
CA PRO A 253 -10.59 -0.68 -11.89
C PRO A 253 -9.20 -1.30 -11.92
N LEU A 254 -9.15 -2.63 -11.88
CA LEU A 254 -7.90 -3.39 -11.91
C LEU A 254 -7.14 -3.24 -13.24
N ASN A 255 -7.83 -2.89 -14.32
CA ASN A 255 -7.26 -2.66 -15.65
C ASN A 255 -6.92 -1.19 -15.93
N TYR A 256 -7.24 -0.27 -15.01
CA TYR A 256 -6.88 1.14 -15.14
C TYR A 256 -5.55 1.43 -14.45
N ILE A 257 -4.50 1.00 -15.13
CA ILE A 257 -3.12 0.94 -14.64
C ILE A 257 -2.16 1.64 -15.60
N ASP A 258 -1.04 2.10 -15.07
CA ASP A 258 0.12 2.46 -15.87
C ASP A 258 0.59 1.23 -16.68
N LYS A 259 0.85 1.41 -17.98
CA LYS A 259 1.09 0.29 -18.91
C LYS A 259 2.44 -0.37 -18.71
N GLU A 260 3.43 0.36 -18.18
CA GLU A 260 4.78 -0.15 -17.98
C GLU A 260 4.96 -0.79 -16.61
N SER A 261 4.54 -0.09 -15.54
CA SER A 261 4.73 -0.54 -14.16
C SER A 261 3.57 -1.38 -13.60
N GLY A 262 2.40 -1.31 -14.23
CA GLY A 262 1.16 -1.92 -13.71
C GLY A 262 0.57 -1.20 -12.49
N THR A 263 1.07 0.00 -12.16
CA THR A 263 0.60 0.78 -11.00
C THR A 263 -0.83 1.28 -11.24
N PRO A 264 -1.81 1.01 -10.35
CA PRO A 264 -3.17 1.51 -10.51
C PRO A 264 -3.29 3.03 -10.37
N SER A 265 -4.20 3.63 -11.14
CA SER A 265 -4.41 5.09 -11.19
C SER A 265 -5.22 5.63 -10.00
N TYR A 266 -4.72 5.46 -8.77
CA TYR A 266 -5.38 5.90 -7.53
C TYR A 266 -5.60 7.41 -7.40
N LYS A 267 -5.04 8.20 -8.32
CA LYS A 267 -4.96 9.68 -8.26
C LYS A 267 -5.63 10.37 -9.45
N SER A 268 -6.24 9.64 -10.38
CA SER A 268 -6.84 10.24 -11.58
C SER A 268 -7.94 9.37 -12.20
N VAL A 269 -8.72 8.66 -11.38
CA VAL A 269 -9.83 7.85 -11.90
C VAL A 269 -10.94 8.78 -12.40
N PRO A 270 -11.41 8.67 -13.66
CA PRO A 270 -12.56 9.44 -14.11
C PRO A 270 -13.83 8.90 -13.44
N VAL A 271 -14.66 9.78 -12.90
CA VAL A 271 -15.90 9.42 -12.19
C VAL A 271 -17.05 10.35 -12.56
N ASN A 272 -18.26 9.82 -12.46
CA ASN A 272 -19.51 10.58 -12.53
C ASN A 272 -20.20 10.53 -11.17
N ILE A 273 -20.86 11.62 -10.80
CA ILE A 273 -21.53 11.78 -9.52
C ILE A 273 -23.02 12.00 -9.76
N THR A 274 -23.85 11.22 -9.09
CA THR A 274 -25.32 11.34 -9.19
C THR A 274 -25.93 11.54 -7.82
N LEU A 275 -26.85 12.49 -7.70
CA LEU A 275 -27.60 12.73 -6.47
C LEU A 275 -28.40 11.48 -6.08
N ARG A 276 -28.22 11.01 -4.84
CA ARG A 276 -29.08 10.00 -4.20
C ARG A 276 -30.19 10.67 -3.40
N SER A 277 -29.84 11.58 -2.50
CA SER A 277 -30.81 12.28 -1.64
C SER A 277 -30.25 13.60 -1.13
N LYS A 278 -31.17 14.54 -0.84
CA LYS A 278 -30.87 15.81 -0.16
C LYS A 278 -30.86 15.66 1.37
N GLU A 279 -30.92 14.44 1.89
CA GLU A 279 -30.99 14.18 3.33
C GLU A 279 -29.61 14.32 3.96
N ILE A 280 -29.44 15.31 4.84
CA ILE A 280 -28.20 15.54 5.57
C ILE A 280 -28.15 14.58 6.75
N ARG A 281 -27.22 13.62 6.74
CA ARG A 281 -26.89 12.84 7.94
C ARG A 281 -26.12 13.71 8.92
N ALA A 282 -26.55 13.69 10.18
CA ALA A 282 -25.79 14.28 11.28
C ALA A 282 -24.35 13.73 11.27
N LEU A 283 -23.39 14.62 11.57
CA LEU A 283 -21.97 14.29 11.78
C LEU A 283 -21.80 13.34 12.97
#